data_AF-A0A0F9CKK0-F1
#
_entry.id   AF-A0A0F9CKK0-F1
#
_cell.length_a   1.000
_cell.length_b   1.000
_cell.length_c   1.000
_cell.angle_alpha   90.00
_cell.angle_beta   90.00
_cell.angle_gamma   90.00
#
_symmetry.space_group_name_H-M   'P 1'
#
loop_
_entity.id
_entity.type
_entity.pdbx_description
1 polymer ?
#
loop_
_entity_poly.entity_id
_entity_poly.type
_entity_poly.pdbx_seq_one_letter_code
_entity_poly.pdbx_strand_id
1 'polypeptide(L)'
;GTVLLYYQILYSRDSSLTKLEGTWYEDSYASATFDPDGSFFWQDPFGCVYDGQASIIDPDYSVYVLAMTVSLRQPTSLCSWTGGPYTGLGVLTDGWVTNDLFVMHINRDMLFFASWFLRL
;
A
#
# COMPACT_ATOMS: atom_id res chain seq x y z
N GLY A 1 -24.15 -12.75 27.36
CA GLY A 1 -23.17 -11.69 27.69
C GLY A 1 -23.27 -10.60 26.66
N THR A 2 -22.98 -9.36 27.03
CA THR A 2 -23.06 -8.21 26.11
C THR A 2 -21.65 -7.71 25.83
N VAL A 3 -21.30 -7.56 24.55
CA VAL A 3 -20.07 -6.88 24.12
C VAL A 3 -20.45 -5.45 23.74
N LEU A 4 -19.76 -4.48 24.32
CA LEU A 4 -19.90 -3.07 23.98
C LEU A 4 -18.61 -2.60 23.31
N LEU A 5 -18.73 -2.14 22.07
CA LEU A 5 -17.65 -1.53 21.31
C LEU A 5 -17.90 -0.02 21.27
N TYR A 6 -16.91 0.77 21.70
CA TYR A 6 -16.97 2.23 21.65
C TYR A 6 -16.07 2.72 20.51
N TYR A 7 -16.68 3.40 19.56
CA TYR A 7 -15.93 4.08 18.51
C TYR A 7 -15.09 5.21 19.11
N GLN A 8 -13.81 5.29 18.71
CA GLN A 8 -12.87 6.28 19.19
C GLN A 8 -12.51 7.20 18.02
N ILE A 9 -13.03 8.44 18.06
CA ILE A 9 -12.85 9.43 16.98
C ILE A 9 -11.38 9.85 16.79
N LEU A 10 -10.53 9.65 17.81
CA LEU A 10 -9.09 9.87 17.73
C LEU A 10 -8.41 9.05 16.62
N TYR A 11 -9.03 7.95 16.19
CA TYR A 11 -8.55 7.11 15.10
C TYR A 11 -9.29 7.35 13.77
N SER A 12 -10.23 8.32 13.72
CA SER A 12 -10.77 8.82 12.45
C SER A 12 -9.78 9.79 11.85
N ARG A 13 -9.30 9.47 10.66
CA ARG A 13 -8.42 10.36 9.91
C ARG A 13 -8.85 10.33 8.48
N ASP A 14 -9.00 11.52 7.92
CA ASP A 14 -9.44 11.64 6.54
C ASP A 14 -8.39 11.04 5.60
N SER A 15 -8.83 10.34 4.55
CA SER A 15 -7.94 9.94 3.47
C SER A 15 -7.64 11.12 2.55
N SER A 16 -6.45 11.12 1.95
CA SER A 16 -6.09 12.02 0.87
C SER A 16 -4.96 11.41 0.06
N LEU A 17 -5.07 11.41 -1.27
CA LEU A 17 -3.99 10.92 -2.15
C LEU A 17 -2.73 11.76 -2.00
N THR A 18 -2.85 13.05 -1.71
CA THR A 18 -1.69 13.91 -1.41
C THR A 18 -0.95 13.51 -0.15
N LYS A 19 -1.60 12.79 0.80
CA LYS A 19 -0.89 12.22 1.96
C LYS A 19 -0.05 11.02 1.56
N LEU A 20 -0.40 10.34 0.47
CA LEU A 20 0.38 9.22 -0.08
C LEU A 20 1.53 9.69 -0.97
N GLU A 21 1.47 10.89 -1.54
CA GLU A 21 2.49 11.43 -2.46
C GLU A 21 3.90 11.36 -1.89
N GLY A 22 4.85 10.85 -2.68
CA GLY A 22 6.27 10.80 -2.35
C GLY A 22 6.84 9.38 -2.33
N THR A 23 8.08 9.27 -1.86
CA THR A 23 8.78 7.99 -1.76
C THR A 23 8.65 7.40 -0.36
N TRP A 24 8.30 6.13 -0.32
CA TRP A 24 8.17 5.32 0.86
C TRP A 24 9.16 4.16 0.81
N TYR A 25 9.61 3.70 1.97
CA TYR A 25 10.67 2.71 2.10
C TYR A 25 10.17 1.47 2.84
N GLU A 26 10.29 0.32 2.21
CA GLU A 26 10.15 -0.99 2.86
C GLU A 26 11.53 -1.36 3.41
N ASP A 27 11.81 -0.88 4.63
CA ASP A 27 13.11 -0.96 5.28
C ASP A 27 14.26 -0.49 4.36
N SER A 28 15.32 -1.29 4.21
CA SER A 28 16.47 -1.03 3.33
C SER A 28 16.43 -1.81 2.01
N TYR A 29 15.32 -2.49 1.73
CA TYR A 29 15.22 -3.45 0.64
C TYR A 29 14.51 -2.88 -0.59
N ALA A 30 13.44 -2.12 -0.41
CA ALA A 30 12.67 -1.61 -1.53
C ALA A 30 12.12 -0.21 -1.25
N SER A 31 11.70 0.45 -2.32
CA SER A 31 11.02 1.73 -2.24
C SER A 31 9.83 1.77 -3.19
N ALA A 32 8.76 2.42 -2.73
CA ALA A 32 7.57 2.69 -3.51
C ALA A 32 7.42 4.21 -3.67
N THR A 33 7.17 4.68 -4.88
CA THR A 33 6.87 6.09 -5.14
C THR A 33 5.39 6.21 -5.51
N PHE A 34 4.71 7.15 -4.87
CA PHE A 34 3.31 7.49 -5.14
C PHE A 34 3.25 8.89 -5.71
N ASP A 35 2.51 9.05 -6.79
CA ASP A 35 2.21 10.32 -7.40
C ASP A 35 0.95 10.96 -6.77
N PRO A 36 0.71 12.27 -6.96
CA PRO A 36 -0.42 12.97 -6.35
C PRO A 36 -1.80 12.44 -6.76
N ASP A 37 -1.88 11.78 -7.92
CA ASP A 37 -3.10 11.15 -8.43
C ASP A 37 -3.34 9.75 -7.86
N GLY A 38 -2.46 9.28 -6.96
CA GLY A 38 -2.52 7.96 -6.33
C GLY A 38 -1.91 6.86 -7.17
N SER A 39 -1.42 7.12 -8.39
CA SER A 39 -0.63 6.14 -9.11
C SER A 39 0.66 5.85 -8.33
N PHE A 40 1.13 4.60 -8.38
CA PHE A 40 2.32 4.22 -7.66
C PHE A 40 3.17 3.21 -8.42
N PHE A 41 4.47 3.28 -8.14
CA PHE A 41 5.48 2.39 -8.66
C PHE A 41 6.29 1.83 -7.49
N TRP A 42 6.41 0.51 -7.42
CA TRP A 42 7.29 -0.18 -6.50
C TRP A 42 8.17 -1.17 -7.26
N GLN A 43 9.43 -1.29 -6.84
CA GLN A 43 10.34 -2.30 -7.35
C GLN A 43 11.08 -2.96 -6.20
N ASP A 44 11.13 -4.29 -6.22
CA ASP A 44 11.90 -5.07 -5.25
C ASP A 44 13.32 -5.41 -5.77
N PRO A 45 14.24 -5.84 -4.88
CA PRO A 45 15.58 -6.27 -5.27
C PRO A 45 15.63 -7.45 -6.25
N PHE A 46 14.54 -8.21 -6.39
CA PHE A 46 14.46 -9.38 -7.26
C PHE A 46 14.03 -9.01 -8.69
N GLY A 47 13.75 -7.73 -8.95
CA GLY A 47 13.41 -7.21 -10.26
C GLY A 47 11.92 -7.34 -10.60
N CYS A 48 11.06 -7.58 -9.62
CA CYS A 48 9.63 -7.45 -9.79
C CYS A 48 9.26 -5.97 -9.80
N VAL A 49 8.40 -5.60 -10.74
CA VAL A 49 7.83 -4.26 -10.82
C VAL A 49 6.35 -4.35 -10.46
N TYR A 50 5.92 -3.38 -9.66
CA TYR A 50 4.60 -3.30 -9.09
C TYR A 50 4.03 -1.93 -9.44
N ASP A 51 3.30 -1.87 -10.56
CA ASP A 51 2.62 -0.65 -11.02
C ASP A 51 1.18 -0.66 -10.50
N GLY A 52 0.71 0.43 -9.91
CA GLY A 52 -0.62 0.44 -9.34
C GLY A 52 -1.26 1.80 -9.18
N GLN A 53 -2.43 1.78 -8.57
CA GLN A 53 -3.31 2.90 -8.31
C GLN A 53 -3.91 2.75 -6.92
N ALA A 54 -3.78 3.79 -6.10
CA ALA A 54 -4.54 4.00 -4.89
C ALA A 54 -5.76 4.88 -5.19
N SER A 55 -6.89 4.56 -4.57
CA SER A 55 -8.08 5.40 -4.63
C SER A 55 -8.76 5.47 -3.26
N ILE A 56 -9.43 6.57 -3.00
CA ILE A 56 -10.15 6.79 -1.74
C ILE A 56 -11.43 5.96 -1.77
N ILE A 57 -11.65 5.12 -0.74
CA ILE A 57 -12.92 4.40 -0.54
C ILE A 57 -13.92 5.33 0.13
N ASP A 58 -13.48 5.95 1.23
CA ASP A 58 -14.26 6.87 2.05
C ASP A 58 -13.34 8.01 2.50
N PRO A 59 -13.66 9.27 2.19
CA PRO A 59 -12.82 10.41 2.56
C PRO A 59 -12.65 10.58 4.07
N ASP A 60 -13.57 10.08 4.90
CA ASP A 60 -13.54 10.27 6.36
C ASP A 60 -12.61 9.26 7.08
N TYR A 61 -12.12 8.26 6.34
CA TYR A 61 -11.26 7.20 6.86
C TYR A 61 -9.98 7.04 6.04
N SER A 62 -8.88 6.79 6.72
CA SER A 62 -7.53 6.65 6.17
C SER A 62 -7.35 5.25 5.55
N VAL A 63 -8.26 4.90 4.65
CA VAL A 63 -8.34 3.60 3.99
C VAL A 63 -8.49 3.82 2.50
N TYR A 64 -7.64 3.14 1.74
CA TYR A 64 -7.53 3.27 0.30
C TYR A 64 -7.78 1.90 -0.33
N VAL A 65 -8.49 1.88 -1.47
CA VAL A 65 -8.48 0.71 -2.35
C VAL A 65 -7.21 0.76 -3.17
N LEU A 66 -6.54 -0.37 -3.29
CA LEU A 66 -5.34 -0.51 -4.10
C LEU A 66 -5.62 -1.48 -5.24
N ALA A 67 -5.20 -1.10 -6.45
CA ALA A 67 -5.14 -1.97 -7.60
C ALA A 67 -3.71 -1.95 -8.13
N MET A 68 -3.14 -3.11 -8.44
CA MET A 68 -1.73 -3.23 -8.80
C MET A 68 -1.54 -4.32 -9.84
N THR A 69 -0.57 -4.18 -10.72
CA THR A 69 -0.12 -5.24 -11.62
C THR A 69 1.35 -5.54 -11.34
N VAL A 70 1.63 -6.81 -11.05
CA VAL A 70 3.01 -7.30 -10.93
C VAL A 70 3.50 -7.69 -12.32
N SER A 71 4.60 -7.09 -12.77
CA SER A 71 5.19 -7.33 -14.08
C SER A 71 6.66 -7.76 -14.00
N LEU A 72 7.09 -8.51 -15.04
CA LEU A 72 8.47 -8.98 -15.18
C LEU A 72 9.27 -7.92 -15.92
N ARG A 73 10.28 -7.32 -15.27
CA ARG A 73 11.24 -6.47 -15.98
C ARG A 73 12.44 -7.25 -16.53
N GLN A 74 12.68 -8.45 -16.02
CA GLN A 74 13.81 -9.32 -16.37
C GLN A 74 13.33 -10.77 -16.61
N PRO A 75 13.84 -11.46 -17.64
CA PRO A 75 13.44 -12.83 -17.97
C PRO A 75 13.83 -13.88 -16.91
N THR A 76 14.70 -13.52 -15.96
CA THR A 76 15.18 -14.39 -14.87
C THR A 76 14.56 -14.05 -13.51
N SER A 77 13.63 -13.10 -13.43
CA SER A 77 13.08 -12.72 -12.12
C SER A 77 12.15 -13.81 -11.56
N LEU A 78 12.16 -13.94 -10.24
CA LEU A 78 11.32 -14.89 -9.51
C LEU A 78 9.82 -14.54 -9.60
N CYS A 79 9.43 -13.45 -10.26
CA CYS A 79 8.04 -12.98 -10.32
C CYS A 79 7.20 -13.69 -11.38
N SER A 80 7.75 -14.70 -12.07
CA SER A 80 7.06 -15.35 -13.19
C SER A 80 5.77 -16.05 -12.76
N TRP A 81 5.67 -16.48 -11.51
CA TRP A 81 4.47 -17.08 -10.92
C TRP A 81 3.59 -16.06 -10.18
N THR A 82 4.13 -14.92 -9.76
CA THR A 82 3.37 -13.85 -9.08
C THR A 82 2.86 -12.77 -10.04
N GLY A 83 3.29 -12.74 -11.30
CA GLY A 83 2.91 -11.72 -12.26
C GLY A 83 1.41 -11.69 -12.57
N GLY A 84 0.82 -10.50 -12.64
CA GLY A 84 -0.60 -10.25 -12.98
C GLY A 84 -1.29 -9.25 -12.04
N PRO A 85 -2.62 -9.09 -12.13
CA PRO A 85 -3.36 -8.05 -11.42
C PRO A 85 -3.73 -8.48 -9.99
N TYR A 86 -3.64 -7.54 -9.06
CA TYR A 86 -4.00 -7.70 -7.67
C TYR A 86 -4.87 -6.53 -7.21
N THR A 87 -5.67 -6.77 -6.18
CA THR A 87 -6.48 -5.73 -5.52
C THR A 87 -6.38 -5.87 -4.02
N GLY A 88 -6.61 -4.79 -3.29
CA GLY A 88 -6.62 -4.85 -1.84
C GLY A 88 -6.84 -3.49 -1.18
N LEU A 89 -6.30 -3.36 0.02
CA LEU A 89 -6.48 -2.19 0.87
C LEU A 89 -5.14 -1.65 1.35
N GLY A 90 -5.06 -0.34 1.46
CA GLY A 90 -3.99 0.38 2.12
C GLY A 90 -4.53 1.21 3.27
N VAL A 91 -3.79 1.31 4.36
CA VAL A 91 -4.10 2.22 5.47
C VAL A 91 -2.89 3.05 5.81
N LEU A 92 -3.13 4.35 6.02
CA LEU A 92 -2.10 5.26 6.47
C LEU A 92 -2.22 5.46 7.98
N THR A 93 -1.15 5.09 8.68
CA THR A 93 -1.02 5.03 10.14
C THR A 93 0.27 5.71 10.57
N ASP A 94 0.61 5.59 11.85
CA ASP A 94 1.78 6.17 12.47
C ASP A 94 2.81 5.08 12.82
N GLY A 95 4.05 5.31 12.42
CA GLY A 95 5.26 4.64 12.88
C GLY A 95 5.98 5.51 13.91
N TRP A 96 6.48 6.67 13.50
CA TRP A 96 7.22 7.61 14.36
C TRP A 96 6.51 8.95 14.52
N VAL A 97 5.97 9.46 13.41
CA VAL A 97 5.19 10.70 13.35
C VAL A 97 3.83 10.43 12.71
N THR A 98 2.99 11.46 12.62
CA THR A 98 1.67 11.28 12.03
C THR A 98 1.77 11.00 10.53
N ASN A 99 1.08 9.96 10.06
CA ASN A 99 0.95 9.60 8.64
C ASN A 99 2.28 9.27 7.94
N ASP A 100 3.18 8.56 8.63
CA ASP A 100 4.48 8.15 8.08
C ASP A 100 4.61 6.63 7.88
N LEU A 101 3.58 5.85 8.19
CA LEU A 101 3.56 4.40 7.99
C LEU A 101 2.37 4.00 7.12
N PHE A 102 2.65 3.48 5.93
CA PHE A 102 1.65 2.98 5.00
C PHE A 102 1.64 1.46 5.03
N VAL A 103 0.54 0.86 5.48
CA VAL A 103 0.37 -0.59 5.56
C VAL A 103 -0.56 -1.04 4.45
N MET A 104 -0.09 -1.95 3.60
CA MET A 104 -0.88 -2.49 2.51
C MET A 104 -1.10 -4.00 2.64
N HIS A 105 -2.29 -4.42 2.24
CA HIS A 105 -2.66 -5.82 2.05
C HIS A 105 -3.32 -5.96 0.69
N ILE A 106 -2.64 -6.65 -0.23
CA ILE A 106 -3.07 -6.83 -1.61
C ILE A 106 -3.04 -8.32 -1.97
N ASN A 107 -4.06 -8.82 -2.66
CA ASN A 107 -4.16 -10.24 -2.99
C ASN A 107 -4.67 -10.51 -4.41
N ARG A 108 -4.37 -11.73 -4.88
CA ARG A 108 -4.89 -12.35 -6.08
C ARG A 108 -4.99 -13.85 -5.84
N ASP A 109 -6.21 -14.39 -5.86
CA ASP A 109 -6.47 -15.82 -5.59
C ASP A 109 -5.81 -16.28 -4.27
N MET A 110 -4.84 -17.20 -4.36
CA MET A 110 -4.09 -17.74 -3.22
C MET A 110 -2.81 -16.96 -2.89
N LEU A 111 -2.50 -15.90 -3.65
CA LEU A 111 -1.33 -15.06 -3.46
C LEU A 111 -1.71 -13.79 -2.69
N PHE A 112 -0.90 -13.42 -1.71
CA PHE A 112 -1.06 -12.17 -0.98
C PHE A 112 0.29 -11.49 -0.77
N PHE A 113 0.26 -10.17 -0.75
CA PHE A 113 1.34 -9.30 -0.35
C PHE A 113 0.86 -8.49 0.85
N ALA A 114 1.61 -8.55 1.94
CA ALA A 114 1.44 -7.69 3.10
C ALA A 114 2.76 -6.96 3.29
N SER A 115 2.72 -5.64 3.25
CA SER A 115 3.92 -4.81 3.35
C SER A 115 3.61 -3.55 4.16
N TRP A 116 4.65 -3.01 4.76
CA TRP A 116 4.63 -1.73 5.42
C TRP A 116 5.74 -0.87 4.84
N PHE A 117 5.41 0.36 4.49
CA PHE A 117 6.38 1.33 4.05
C PHE A 117 6.44 2.49 5.01
N LEU A 118 7.66 2.90 5.33
CA LEU A 118 7.93 4.06 6.17
C LEU A 118 8.35 5.24 5.31
N ARG A 119 7.84 6.41 5.64
CA ARG A 119 8.31 7.69 5.13
C ARG A 119 9.27 8.30 6.15
N LEU A 120 10.50 8.55 5.72
CA LEU A 120 11.55 9.15 6.55
C LEU A 120 11.52 10.68 6.49
#